data_AF-A0A942RC95-F1
#
_entry.id   AF-A0A942RC95-F1
#
_cell.length_a   1.000
_cell.length_b   1.000
_cell.length_c   1.000
_cell.angle_alpha   90.00
_cell.angle_beta   90.00
_cell.angle_gamma   90.00
#
_symmetry.space_group_name_H-M   'P 1'
#
loop_
_entity.id
_entity.type
_entity.pdbx_description
1 polymer ?
#
loop_
_entity_poly.entity_id
_entity_poly.type
_entity_poly.pdbx_seq_one_letter_code
_entity_poly.pdbx_strand_id
1 'polypeptide(L)'
;MFNRSITIFIIALILMFIGCEQKDNDVDLIIQLIDNSQYTSEGTITFDDSLSTSSETKSADSIPDWVRFVRRIERPVTRLIQVEVTGDSAVATITAYLQGNPPNYGFFVRNLTDTSLVYRRSISDSTRRRVKLYKDLYGWHIASITAWDTRTVNADPPISINELNIEVASRNYVFSLTDPDKFITRESLPNFRPGDTVKLTVTVNIPNDSSWTFLHRGRRHNYYWHIRQPLFKQSTNIFYRTYVISDENPIPPCVRHFTIDVIGWQTLYGDSLATYTARAWGLPYIVRNPTDEIPE
;
A
#
# COMPACT_ATOMS: atom_id res chain seq x y z
N MET A 1 58.75 -19.22 23.12
CA MET A 1 58.11 -17.96 22.68
C MET A 1 56.97 -18.33 21.74
N PHE A 2 55.72 -18.31 22.23
CA PHE A 2 54.57 -18.53 21.35
C PHE A 2 54.42 -17.34 20.41
N ASN A 3 54.30 -17.65 19.13
CA ASN A 3 54.40 -16.70 18.03
C ASN A 3 53.15 -15.79 18.03
N ARG A 4 53.27 -14.57 18.57
CA ARG A 4 52.16 -13.58 18.69
C ARG A 4 51.40 -13.35 17.38
N SER A 5 52.06 -13.55 16.25
CA SER A 5 51.47 -13.42 14.91
C SER A 5 50.41 -14.48 14.59
N ILE A 6 50.53 -15.69 15.13
CA ILE A 6 49.56 -16.78 14.90
C ILE A 6 48.24 -16.51 15.64
N THR A 7 48.32 -15.96 16.86
CA THR A 7 47.14 -15.66 17.67
C THR A 7 46.30 -14.52 17.08
N ILE A 8 46.94 -13.47 16.54
CA ILE A 8 46.22 -12.34 15.90
C ILE A 8 45.50 -12.82 14.63
N PHE A 9 46.13 -13.67 13.83
CA PHE A 9 45.54 -14.21 12.60
C PHE A 9 44.32 -15.10 12.91
N ILE A 10 44.39 -15.93 13.95
CA ILE A 10 43.26 -16.78 14.37
C ILE A 10 42.08 -15.95 14.89
N ILE A 11 42.34 -14.89 15.67
CA ILE A 11 41.27 -13.99 16.16
C ILE A 11 40.60 -13.25 14.98
N ALA A 12 41.38 -12.75 14.03
CA ALA A 12 40.84 -12.10 12.83
C ALA A 12 40.00 -13.07 11.97
N LEU A 13 40.43 -14.34 11.86
CA LEU A 13 39.69 -15.36 11.13
C LEU A 13 38.36 -15.72 11.82
N ILE A 14 38.37 -15.91 13.15
CA ILE A 14 37.17 -16.19 13.94
C ILE A 14 36.17 -15.02 13.87
N LEU A 15 36.66 -13.77 13.93
CA LEU A 15 35.81 -12.57 13.78
C LEU A 15 35.20 -12.48 12.37
N MET A 16 35.90 -12.94 11.33
CA MET A 16 35.35 -13.00 9.97
C MET A 16 34.27 -14.09 9.81
N PHE A 17 34.45 -15.27 10.42
CA PHE A 17 33.44 -16.34 10.35
C PHE A 17 32.18 -16.02 11.15
N ILE A 18 32.31 -15.45 12.36
CA ILE A 18 31.16 -15.02 13.17
C ILE A 18 30.36 -13.90 12.46
N GLY A 19 31.05 -12.98 11.76
CA GLY A 19 30.40 -11.89 11.04
C GLY A 19 29.57 -12.33 9.82
N CYS A 20 29.94 -13.43 9.15
CA CYS A 20 29.19 -13.95 8.01
C CYS A 20 27.94 -14.75 8.44
N GLU A 21 28.06 -15.68 9.40
CA GLU A 21 26.91 -16.46 9.89
C GLU A 21 25.84 -15.58 10.55
N GLN A 22 26.27 -14.54 11.28
CA GLN A 22 25.33 -13.61 11.91
C GLN A 22 24.56 -12.78 10.88
N LYS A 23 25.21 -12.39 9.77
CA LYS A 23 24.58 -11.59 8.72
C LYS A 23 23.49 -12.37 7.98
N ASP A 24 23.73 -13.62 7.64
CA ASP A 24 22.73 -14.46 6.97
C ASP A 24 21.52 -14.74 7.88
N ASN A 25 21.76 -14.94 9.18
CA ASN A 25 20.70 -15.03 10.19
C ASN A 25 19.90 -13.71 10.32
N ASP A 26 20.57 -12.56 10.32
CA ASP A 26 19.91 -11.25 10.39
C ASP A 26 18.99 -11.00 9.19
N VAL A 27 19.42 -11.39 7.98
CA VAL A 27 18.60 -11.27 6.76
C VAL A 27 17.33 -12.11 6.88
N ASP A 28 17.43 -13.37 7.31
CA ASP A 28 16.28 -14.27 7.46
C ASP A 28 15.30 -13.75 8.53
N LEU A 29 15.80 -13.26 9.67
CA LEU A 29 14.98 -12.65 10.72
C LEU A 29 14.27 -11.39 10.24
N ILE A 30 14.95 -10.54 9.46
CA ILE A 30 14.35 -9.34 8.86
C ILE A 30 13.25 -9.71 7.88
N ILE A 31 13.47 -10.72 7.02
CA ILE A 31 12.46 -11.20 6.06
C ILE A 31 11.24 -11.73 6.83
N GLN A 32 11.47 -12.56 7.85
CA GLN A 32 10.39 -13.08 8.70
C GLN A 32 9.61 -11.96 9.40
N LEU A 33 10.29 -10.94 9.92
CA LEU A 33 9.64 -9.76 10.51
C LEU A 33 8.77 -9.02 9.49
N ILE A 34 9.30 -8.78 8.29
CA ILE A 34 8.58 -8.09 7.20
C ILE A 34 7.33 -8.87 6.78
N ASP A 35 7.41 -10.19 6.72
CA ASP A 35 6.29 -11.02 6.28
C ASP A 35 5.21 -11.20 7.34
N ASN A 36 5.56 -11.08 8.62
CA ASN A 36 4.62 -11.23 9.74
C ASN A 36 4.09 -9.90 10.29
N SER A 37 4.74 -8.77 10.00
CA SER A 37 4.30 -7.48 10.52
C SER A 37 3.02 -6.97 9.86
N GLN A 38 2.12 -6.40 10.67
CA GLN A 38 0.95 -5.68 10.18
C GLN A 38 1.31 -4.37 9.45
N TYR A 39 2.55 -3.89 9.50
CA TYR A 39 2.94 -2.68 8.78
C TYR A 39 3.37 -2.94 7.34
N THR A 40 3.78 -4.19 7.03
CA THR A 40 4.46 -4.56 5.78
C THR A 40 3.89 -5.80 5.09
N SER A 41 3.09 -6.62 5.77
CA SER A 41 2.52 -7.83 5.17
C SER A 41 1.30 -7.53 4.29
N GLU A 42 1.22 -8.17 3.12
CA GLU A 42 0.02 -8.17 2.26
C GLU A 42 -1.08 -9.15 2.76
N GLY A 43 -0.76 -9.97 3.76
CA GLY A 43 -1.45 -11.24 4.07
C GLY A 43 -2.53 -11.18 5.15
N THR A 44 -2.53 -10.15 6.00
CA THR A 44 -3.64 -9.87 6.92
C THR A 44 -4.56 -8.81 6.31
N ILE A 45 -5.63 -8.37 6.97
CA ILE A 45 -6.56 -7.31 6.52
C ILE A 45 -7.79 -7.79 5.73
N THR A 46 -8.70 -8.39 6.48
CA THR A 46 -10.15 -8.37 6.24
C THR A 46 -10.78 -7.33 7.18
N PHE A 47 -10.57 -6.04 6.95
CA PHE A 47 -11.11 -4.99 7.83
C PHE A 47 -12.30 -4.31 7.18
N ASP A 48 -13.16 -3.61 7.89
CA ASP A 48 -14.21 -2.81 7.25
C ASP A 48 -14.40 -1.54 8.04
N ASP A 49 -14.24 -0.41 7.36
CA ASP A 49 -14.55 0.88 7.93
C ASP A 49 -15.91 1.31 7.37
N SER A 50 -16.80 1.85 8.21
CA SER A 50 -18.17 2.14 7.79
C SER A 50 -18.26 3.23 6.73
N LEU A 51 -19.08 2.98 5.71
CA LEU A 51 -19.45 3.97 4.70
C LEU A 51 -20.46 5.00 5.23
N SER A 52 -20.80 4.95 6.51
CA SER A 52 -21.78 5.87 7.09
C SER A 52 -21.13 7.23 7.29
N THR A 53 -21.29 8.15 6.33
CA THR A 53 -21.48 9.57 6.66
C THR A 53 -22.14 10.33 5.52
N SER A 54 -23.11 11.17 5.95
CA SER A 54 -23.79 12.31 5.32
C SER A 54 -23.98 12.30 3.81
N SER A 55 -25.25 12.32 3.38
CA SER A 55 -25.85 12.96 2.19
C SER A 55 -24.95 13.71 1.17
N GLU A 56 -23.80 13.17 0.76
CA GLU A 56 -22.97 13.74 -0.28
C GLU A 56 -23.69 13.47 -1.60
N THR A 57 -24.27 14.53 -2.15
CA THR A 57 -25.01 14.48 -3.41
C THR A 57 -24.03 14.06 -4.49
N LYS A 58 -24.27 12.93 -5.16
CA LYS A 58 -23.43 12.47 -6.26
C LYS A 58 -23.28 13.59 -7.29
N SER A 59 -22.04 13.94 -7.63
CA SER A 59 -21.80 14.83 -8.76
C SER A 59 -22.21 14.12 -10.07
N ALA A 60 -22.53 14.89 -11.11
CA ALA A 60 -22.88 14.36 -12.43
C ALA A 60 -21.77 13.46 -13.03
N ASP A 61 -20.51 13.67 -12.61
CA ASP A 61 -19.33 12.89 -13.01
C ASP A 61 -19.01 11.75 -12.03
N SER A 62 -20.03 11.15 -11.41
CA SER A 62 -19.86 9.97 -10.56
C SER A 62 -19.92 8.68 -11.36
N ILE A 63 -19.18 7.66 -10.92
CA ILE A 63 -19.29 6.31 -11.51
C ILE A 63 -20.72 5.78 -11.32
N PRO A 64 -21.35 5.23 -12.39
CA PRO A 64 -22.65 4.61 -12.25
C PRO A 64 -22.62 3.41 -11.28
N ASP A 65 -23.65 3.30 -10.43
CA ASP A 65 -23.70 2.26 -9.39
C ASP A 65 -23.72 0.83 -9.94
N TRP A 66 -24.18 0.66 -11.17
CA TRP A 66 -24.27 -0.62 -11.88
C TRP A 66 -22.92 -1.11 -12.41
N VAL A 67 -21.84 -0.33 -12.26
CA VAL A 67 -20.50 -0.73 -12.69
C VAL A 67 -19.63 -1.14 -11.51
N ARG A 68 -18.81 -2.18 -11.68
CA ARG A 68 -17.68 -2.48 -10.79
C ARG A 68 -16.38 -2.64 -11.57
N PHE A 69 -15.33 -2.07 -11.00
CA PHE A 69 -13.96 -2.19 -11.47
C PHE A 69 -13.25 -3.28 -10.68
N VAL A 70 -12.64 -4.22 -11.37
CA VAL A 70 -12.02 -5.39 -10.75
C VAL A 70 -10.62 -5.54 -11.31
N ARG A 71 -9.64 -5.72 -10.43
CA ARG A 71 -8.29 -6.16 -10.79
C ARG A 71 -8.08 -7.55 -10.21
N ARG A 72 -7.81 -8.53 -11.06
CA ARG A 72 -7.45 -9.89 -10.66
C ARG A 72 -6.00 -10.13 -11.06
N ILE A 73 -5.20 -10.47 -10.08
CA ILE A 73 -3.76 -10.69 -10.25
C ILE A 73 -3.53 -12.21 -10.30
N GLU A 74 -2.69 -12.66 -11.21
CA GLU A 74 -2.20 -14.04 -11.26
C GLU A 74 -1.44 -14.36 -9.97
N ARG A 75 -1.73 -15.52 -9.38
CA ARG A 75 -1.14 -15.96 -8.10
C ARG A 75 -0.40 -17.29 -8.33
N PRO A 76 0.70 -17.54 -7.60
CA PRO A 76 1.31 -16.69 -6.57
C PRO A 76 2.00 -15.44 -7.15
N VAL A 77 2.09 -14.37 -6.35
CA VAL A 77 2.88 -13.18 -6.69
C VAL A 77 4.28 -13.38 -6.13
N THR A 78 5.31 -13.28 -6.97
CA THR A 78 6.70 -13.30 -6.53
C THR A 78 7.07 -11.96 -5.91
N ARG A 79 7.48 -12.00 -4.64
CA ARG A 79 8.07 -10.86 -3.92
C ARG A 79 9.58 -11.05 -3.85
N LEU A 80 10.32 -10.02 -4.21
CA LEU A 80 11.77 -9.93 -4.07
C LEU A 80 12.06 -8.99 -2.90
N ILE A 81 12.69 -9.50 -1.85
CA ILE A 81 13.09 -8.73 -0.68
C ILE A 81 14.63 -8.66 -0.67
N GLN A 82 15.15 -7.45 -0.87
CA GLN A 82 16.59 -7.18 -0.81
C GLN A 82 16.89 -6.49 0.52
N VAL A 83 17.75 -7.06 1.35
CA VAL A 83 18.09 -6.54 2.68
C VAL A 83 19.55 -6.08 2.72
N GLU A 84 19.77 -4.84 3.13
CA GLU A 84 21.09 -4.25 3.33
C GLU A 84 21.30 -3.98 4.83
N VAL A 85 22.08 -4.84 5.50
CA VAL A 85 22.41 -4.73 6.93
C VAL A 85 23.71 -3.94 7.13
N THR A 86 23.70 -2.96 8.04
CA THR A 86 24.84 -2.14 8.47
C THR A 86 24.83 -2.01 9.99
N GLY A 87 25.58 -2.88 10.68
CA GLY A 87 25.56 -2.95 12.15
C GLY A 87 24.16 -3.28 12.67
N ASP A 88 23.67 -2.50 13.63
CA ASP A 88 22.32 -2.65 14.22
C ASP A 88 21.24 -1.91 13.43
N SER A 89 21.45 -1.69 12.13
CA SER A 89 20.51 -1.02 11.23
C SER A 89 20.40 -1.76 9.91
N ALA A 90 19.22 -1.75 9.30
CA ALA A 90 19.03 -2.32 7.98
C ALA A 90 18.03 -1.53 7.13
N VAL A 91 18.15 -1.66 5.81
CA VAL A 91 17.14 -1.23 4.87
C VAL A 91 16.73 -2.42 4.02
N ALA A 92 15.45 -2.75 4.03
CA ALA A 92 14.87 -3.74 3.13
C ALA A 92 14.10 -3.05 2.01
N THR A 93 14.29 -3.50 0.77
CA THR A 93 13.49 -3.11 -0.40
C THR A 93 12.66 -4.31 -0.86
N ILE A 94 11.34 -4.17 -0.80
CA ILE A 94 10.35 -5.14 -1.23
C ILE A 94 9.87 -4.72 -2.62
N THR A 95 10.05 -5.60 -3.61
CA THR A 95 9.53 -5.42 -4.97
C THR A 95 8.63 -6.59 -5.31
N ALA A 96 7.47 -6.31 -5.92
CA ALA A 96 6.57 -7.34 -6.42
C ALA A 96 6.15 -7.02 -7.87
N TYR A 97 5.96 -8.06 -8.68
CA TYR A 97 5.45 -7.93 -10.03
C TYR A 97 4.05 -8.54 -10.10
N LEU A 98 3.08 -7.73 -10.51
CA LEU A 98 1.67 -8.11 -10.57
C LEU A 98 1.27 -8.20 -12.03
N GLN A 99 0.89 -9.38 -12.48
CA GLN A 99 0.45 -9.60 -13.85
C GLN A 99 -0.95 -10.21 -13.89
N GLY A 100 -1.59 -10.10 -15.05
CA GLY A 100 -2.86 -10.77 -15.27
C GLY A 100 -3.34 -10.61 -16.70
N ASN A 101 -3.67 -11.73 -17.33
CA ASN A 101 -4.22 -11.76 -18.68
C ASN A 101 -5.69 -12.22 -18.71
N PRO A 102 -6.56 -11.50 -19.45
CA PRO A 102 -7.94 -11.93 -19.64
C PRO A 102 -8.00 -13.29 -20.37
N PRO A 103 -9.06 -14.11 -20.17
CA PRO A 103 -10.32 -13.77 -19.51
C PRO A 103 -10.31 -13.94 -17.98
N ASN A 104 -9.32 -14.61 -17.41
CA ASN A 104 -9.36 -15.04 -16.00
C ASN A 104 -8.73 -14.00 -15.05
N TYR A 105 -7.69 -13.31 -15.53
CA TYR A 105 -6.93 -12.32 -14.80
C TYR A 105 -6.87 -10.99 -15.56
N GLY A 106 -6.34 -9.95 -14.95
CA GLY A 106 -6.25 -8.62 -15.53
C GLY A 106 -7.25 -7.64 -14.91
N PHE A 107 -7.52 -6.58 -15.65
CA PHE A 107 -8.44 -5.53 -15.27
C PHE A 107 -9.76 -5.71 -16.00
N PHE A 108 -10.87 -5.59 -15.28
CA PHE A 108 -12.21 -5.81 -15.78
C PHE A 108 -13.14 -4.71 -15.33
N VAL A 109 -14.09 -4.42 -16.21
CA VAL A 109 -15.31 -3.73 -15.82
C VAL A 109 -16.49 -4.65 -16.00
N ARG A 110 -17.22 -4.83 -14.92
CA ARG A 110 -18.38 -5.71 -14.86
C ARG A 110 -19.64 -4.89 -14.69
N ASN A 111 -20.64 -5.21 -15.48
CA ASN A 111 -22.01 -4.77 -15.25
C ASN A 111 -22.59 -5.63 -14.12
N LEU A 112 -23.06 -4.99 -13.05
CA LEU A 112 -23.64 -5.68 -11.91
C LEU A 112 -25.02 -6.28 -12.19
N THR A 113 -25.74 -5.73 -13.16
CA THR A 113 -27.13 -6.13 -13.45
C THR A 113 -27.19 -7.49 -14.13
N ASP A 114 -26.29 -7.74 -15.09
CA ASP A 114 -26.28 -8.97 -15.91
C ASP A 114 -24.97 -9.76 -15.77
N THR A 115 -24.06 -9.30 -14.92
CA THR A 115 -22.73 -9.87 -14.67
C THR A 115 -21.77 -9.91 -15.86
N SER A 116 -22.17 -9.34 -17.00
CA SER A 116 -21.36 -9.29 -18.22
C SER A 116 -20.10 -8.45 -18.01
N LEU A 117 -19.05 -8.81 -18.74
CA LEU A 117 -17.84 -7.99 -18.80
C LEU A 117 -18.05 -6.94 -19.88
N VAL A 118 -18.06 -5.67 -19.48
CA VAL A 118 -18.13 -4.52 -20.38
C VAL A 118 -16.83 -4.42 -21.19
N TYR A 119 -15.69 -4.59 -20.51
CA TYR A 119 -14.39 -4.70 -21.16
C TYR A 119 -13.35 -5.33 -20.23
N ARG A 120 -12.20 -5.71 -20.80
CA ARG A 120 -11.08 -6.36 -20.13
C ARG A 120 -9.73 -5.93 -20.70
N ARG A 121 -8.71 -5.79 -19.84
CA ARG A 121 -7.32 -5.45 -20.23
C ARG A 121 -6.34 -6.34 -19.48
N SER A 122 -5.23 -6.68 -20.14
CA SER A 122 -4.08 -7.23 -19.44
C SER A 122 -3.48 -6.18 -18.50
N ILE A 123 -2.93 -6.64 -17.38
CA ILE A 123 -2.20 -5.79 -16.43
C ILE A 123 -0.76 -6.26 -16.33
N SER A 124 0.16 -5.31 -16.19
CA SER A 124 1.55 -5.52 -15.83
C SER A 124 1.96 -4.39 -14.93
N ASP A 125 1.90 -4.61 -13.62
CA ASP A 125 2.25 -3.62 -12.61
C ASP A 125 3.51 -4.06 -11.85
N SER A 126 4.27 -3.09 -11.35
CA SER A 126 5.35 -3.28 -10.39
C SER A 126 5.00 -2.52 -9.12
N THR A 127 5.19 -3.17 -7.97
CA THR A 127 5.02 -2.55 -6.65
C THR A 127 6.35 -2.48 -5.95
N ARG A 128 6.63 -1.35 -5.29
CA ARG A 128 7.83 -1.15 -4.47
C ARG A 128 7.47 -0.58 -3.10
N ARG A 129 8.13 -1.08 -2.05
CA ARG A 129 8.18 -0.49 -0.71
C ARG A 129 9.57 -0.70 -0.11
N ARG A 130 10.02 0.28 0.65
CA ARG A 130 11.21 0.22 1.51
C ARG A 130 10.83 0.25 2.99
N VAL A 131 11.60 -0.47 3.79
CA VAL A 131 11.47 -0.61 5.25
C VAL A 131 12.83 -0.33 5.87
N LYS A 132 12.88 0.59 6.83
CA LYS A 132 14.07 0.82 7.68
C LYS A 132 13.88 0.04 8.97
N LEU A 133 14.92 -0.63 9.40
CA LEU A 133 14.91 -1.50 10.57
C LEU A 133 16.07 -1.14 11.50
N TYR A 134 15.90 -1.43 12.79
CA TYR A 134 16.97 -1.36 13.78
C TYR A 134 16.96 -2.64 14.62
N LYS A 135 18.11 -2.96 15.21
CA LYS A 135 18.29 -4.09 16.12
C LYS A 135 18.55 -3.59 17.53
N ASP A 136 17.91 -4.19 18.52
CA ASP A 136 18.23 -3.99 19.93
C ASP A 136 18.42 -5.34 20.64
N LEU A 137 18.42 -5.33 21.98
CA LEU A 137 18.58 -6.54 22.81
C LEU A 137 17.46 -7.56 22.63
N TYR A 138 16.31 -7.16 22.07
CA TYR A 138 15.13 -7.98 21.85
C TYR A 138 14.96 -8.44 20.40
N GLY A 139 15.79 -7.95 19.48
CA GLY A 139 15.81 -8.38 18.08
C GLY A 139 15.67 -7.25 17.07
N TRP A 140 15.24 -7.59 15.86
CA TRP A 140 14.98 -6.62 14.79
C TRP A 140 13.59 -6.01 14.92
N HIS A 141 13.49 -4.72 14.63
CA HIS A 141 12.26 -3.93 14.70
C HIS A 141 12.11 -3.06 13.47
N ILE A 142 10.86 -2.77 13.08
CA ILE A 142 10.56 -1.82 12.00
C ILE A 142 10.61 -0.40 12.55
N ALA A 143 11.53 0.42 12.04
CA ALA A 143 11.67 1.83 12.40
C ALA A 143 10.70 2.73 11.61
N SER A 144 10.66 2.52 10.29
CA SER A 144 9.84 3.31 9.37
C SER A 144 9.63 2.60 8.06
N ILE A 145 8.58 2.98 7.35
CA ILE A 145 8.18 2.40 6.07
C ILE A 145 7.89 3.51 5.07
N THR A 146 8.01 3.19 3.80
CA THR A 146 7.50 4.01 2.69
C THR A 146 6.08 3.55 2.33
N ALA A 147 5.40 4.30 1.47
CA ALA A 147 4.16 3.80 0.87
C ALA A 147 4.46 2.61 -0.04
N TRP A 148 3.48 1.73 -0.25
CA TRP A 148 3.49 0.83 -1.41
C TRP A 148 3.17 1.65 -2.65
N ASP A 149 4.15 1.85 -3.55
CA ASP A 149 3.94 2.48 -4.85
C ASP A 149 3.79 1.38 -5.91
N THR A 150 2.56 1.15 -6.34
CA THR A 150 2.24 0.29 -7.49
C THR A 150 2.10 1.15 -8.73
N ARG A 151 2.73 0.75 -9.83
CA ARG A 151 2.62 1.43 -11.12
C ARG A 151 2.62 0.44 -12.26
N THR A 152 1.88 0.78 -13.32
CA THR A 152 1.95 0.04 -14.57
C THR A 152 3.33 0.16 -15.19
N VAL A 153 3.91 -0.97 -15.57
CA VAL A 153 5.20 -1.06 -16.24
C VAL A 153 5.04 -0.47 -17.64
N ASN A 154 5.91 0.48 -18.00
CA ASN A 154 5.87 1.19 -19.29
C ASN A 154 4.53 1.89 -19.57
N ALA A 155 3.91 2.46 -18.53
CA ALA A 155 2.68 3.25 -18.61
C ALA A 155 2.76 4.39 -19.65
N ASP A 156 1.74 4.49 -20.50
CA ASP A 156 1.58 5.58 -21.48
C ASP A 156 0.08 5.93 -21.63
N PRO A 157 -0.35 7.14 -21.23
CA PRO A 157 0.43 8.17 -20.53
C PRO A 157 0.74 7.78 -19.08
N PRO A 158 1.89 8.19 -18.49
CA PRO A 158 2.20 7.87 -17.11
C PRO A 158 1.31 8.64 -16.12
N ILE A 159 0.86 7.96 -15.06
CA ILE A 159 0.10 8.57 -13.96
C ILE A 159 1.04 8.98 -12.83
N SER A 160 0.82 10.17 -12.28
CA SER A 160 1.43 10.61 -11.03
C SER A 160 0.37 10.88 -9.97
N ILE A 161 0.61 10.42 -8.75
CA ILE A 161 -0.06 10.90 -7.55
C ILE A 161 0.87 11.96 -6.98
N ASN A 162 0.44 13.22 -6.98
CA ASN A 162 1.26 14.35 -6.55
C ASN A 162 1.11 14.59 -5.04
N GLU A 163 -0.09 14.36 -4.52
CA GLU A 163 -0.40 14.56 -3.12
C GLU A 163 -1.53 13.64 -2.67
N LEU A 164 -1.37 13.07 -1.48
CA LEU A 164 -2.42 12.48 -0.68
C LEU A 164 -2.54 13.31 0.60
N ASN A 165 -3.70 13.94 0.81
CA ASN A 165 -4.02 14.70 2.01
C ASN A 165 -5.18 14.05 2.75
N ILE A 166 -5.05 13.91 4.07
CA ILE A 166 -6.01 13.27 4.96
C ILE A 166 -6.30 14.23 6.10
N GLU A 167 -7.57 14.54 6.32
CA GLU A 167 -8.02 15.50 7.32
C GLU A 167 -9.06 14.86 8.26
N VAL A 168 -8.91 15.12 9.56
CA VAL A 168 -9.96 14.87 10.56
C VAL A 168 -10.25 16.19 11.25
N ALA A 169 -11.27 16.89 10.74
CA ALA A 169 -11.60 18.25 11.16
C ALA A 169 -11.90 18.35 12.66
N SER A 170 -12.60 17.37 13.24
CA SER A 170 -12.94 17.32 14.66
C SER A 170 -11.73 17.27 15.59
N ARG A 171 -10.56 16.88 15.09
CA ARG A 171 -9.30 16.80 15.85
C ARG A 171 -8.24 17.78 15.38
N ASN A 172 -8.54 18.66 14.42
CA ASN A 172 -7.55 19.50 13.74
C ASN A 172 -6.31 18.68 13.30
N TYR A 173 -6.55 17.48 12.78
CA TYR A 173 -5.50 16.54 12.41
C TYR A 173 -5.37 16.49 10.89
N VAL A 174 -4.13 16.61 10.41
CA VAL A 174 -3.79 16.56 9.00
C VAL A 174 -2.60 15.64 8.79
N PHE A 175 -2.69 14.78 7.78
CA PHE A 175 -1.57 13.99 7.26
C PHE A 175 -1.45 14.25 5.76
N SER A 176 -0.24 14.57 5.29
CA SER A 176 0.04 14.73 3.85
C SER A 176 1.25 13.89 3.44
N LEU A 177 1.13 13.28 2.26
CA LEU A 177 2.19 12.54 1.58
C LEU A 177 2.29 13.03 0.13
N THR A 178 3.47 13.47 -0.27
CA THR A 178 3.77 13.96 -1.62
C THR A 178 4.80 13.10 -2.36
N ASP A 179 5.45 12.17 -1.65
CA ASP A 179 6.49 11.30 -2.18
C ASP A 179 6.30 9.89 -1.58
N PRO A 180 6.04 8.86 -2.41
CA PRO A 180 5.83 7.53 -1.89
C PRO A 180 7.11 6.89 -1.35
N ASP A 181 8.30 7.37 -1.75
CA ASP A 181 9.61 6.89 -1.27
C ASP A 181 10.03 7.58 0.06
N LYS A 182 9.22 8.50 0.60
CA LYS A 182 9.43 9.10 1.92
C LYS A 182 9.23 8.06 3.03
N PHE A 183 10.23 7.90 3.90
CA PHE A 183 10.09 7.09 5.11
C PHE A 183 9.19 7.79 6.13
N ILE A 184 8.21 7.05 6.64
CA ILE A 184 7.23 7.46 7.64
C ILE A 184 7.45 6.56 8.85
N THR A 185 7.78 7.15 10.00
CA THR A 185 7.88 6.40 11.26
C THR A 185 6.51 5.93 11.69
N ARG A 186 6.47 4.91 12.55
CA ARG A 186 5.24 4.37 13.10
C ARG A 186 4.36 5.46 13.75
N GLU A 187 4.98 6.38 14.47
CA GLU A 187 4.35 7.51 15.17
C GLU A 187 3.83 8.59 14.20
N SER A 188 4.37 8.61 12.97
CA SER A 188 4.03 9.58 11.92
C SER A 188 3.04 9.04 10.90
N LEU A 189 2.67 7.75 10.99
CA LEU A 189 1.62 7.17 10.13
C LEU A 189 0.27 7.85 10.39
N PRO A 190 -0.66 7.81 9.43
CA PRO A 190 -2.02 8.27 9.66
C PRO A 190 -2.58 7.61 10.93
N ASN A 191 -3.02 8.42 11.89
CA ASN A 191 -3.45 7.97 13.20
C ASN A 191 -4.87 8.48 13.49
N PHE A 192 -5.81 7.55 13.60
CA PHE A 192 -7.22 7.81 13.78
C PHE A 192 -7.75 7.24 15.08
N ARG A 193 -8.89 7.80 15.50
CA ARG A 193 -9.73 7.29 16.57
C ARG A 193 -10.99 6.65 15.97
N PRO A 194 -11.56 5.64 16.64
CA PRO A 194 -12.90 5.16 16.29
C PRO A 194 -13.90 6.32 16.22
N GLY A 195 -14.74 6.32 15.18
CA GLY A 195 -15.71 7.38 14.94
C GLY A 195 -15.16 8.65 14.27
N ASP A 196 -13.85 8.76 14.04
CA ASP A 196 -13.30 9.87 13.27
C ASP A 196 -13.94 9.92 11.87
N THR A 197 -14.42 11.09 11.47
CA THR A 197 -14.79 11.38 10.09
C THR A 197 -13.55 11.89 9.36
N VAL A 198 -13.05 11.08 8.43
CA VAL A 198 -11.85 11.34 7.64
C VAL A 198 -12.27 11.86 6.27
N LYS A 199 -11.71 13.00 5.88
CA LYS A 199 -11.73 13.48 4.50
C LYS A 199 -10.40 13.16 3.85
N LEU A 200 -10.43 12.34 2.81
CA LEU A 200 -9.28 12.00 2.00
C LEU A 200 -9.36 12.78 0.70
N THR A 201 -8.28 13.46 0.32
CA THR A 201 -8.12 14.21 -0.92
C THR A 201 -6.87 13.75 -1.65
N VAL A 202 -6.96 13.54 -2.96
CA VAL A 202 -5.86 13.08 -3.81
C VAL A 202 -5.72 14.03 -4.98
N THR A 203 -4.50 14.53 -5.17
CA THR A 203 -4.11 15.31 -6.34
C THR A 203 -3.32 14.42 -7.28
N VAL A 204 -3.77 14.30 -8.52
CA VAL A 204 -3.16 13.43 -9.54
C VAL A 204 -2.80 14.24 -10.78
N ASN A 205 -1.86 13.72 -11.56
CA ASN A 205 -1.51 14.27 -12.86
C ASN A 205 -1.39 13.14 -13.88
N ILE A 206 -2.05 13.30 -15.02
CA ILE A 206 -1.99 12.41 -16.16
C ILE A 206 -1.91 13.27 -17.43
N PRO A 207 -0.78 13.28 -18.16
CA PRO A 207 -0.64 14.11 -19.34
C PRO A 207 -1.67 13.77 -20.41
N ASN A 208 -2.39 14.78 -20.91
CA ASN A 208 -3.35 14.68 -22.01
C ASN A 208 -4.49 13.65 -21.81
N ASP A 209 -4.81 13.29 -20.57
CA ASP A 209 -5.89 12.36 -20.26
C ASP A 209 -6.64 12.81 -18.99
N SER A 210 -7.69 12.08 -18.60
CA SER A 210 -8.33 12.19 -17.27
C SER A 210 -8.07 10.91 -16.49
N SER A 211 -8.45 10.87 -15.22
CA SER A 211 -8.39 9.64 -14.42
C SER A 211 -9.65 9.41 -13.61
N TRP A 212 -9.75 8.19 -13.08
CA TRP A 212 -10.62 7.85 -11.98
C TRP A 212 -9.78 7.43 -10.80
N THR A 213 -10.16 7.89 -9.61
CA THR A 213 -9.46 7.55 -8.38
C THR A 213 -10.37 6.73 -7.49
N PHE A 214 -9.82 5.70 -6.88
CA PHE A 214 -10.53 4.76 -6.04
C PHE A 214 -9.84 4.64 -4.68
N LEU A 215 -10.65 4.60 -3.63
CA LEU A 215 -10.24 4.19 -2.30
C LEU A 215 -10.48 2.69 -2.18
N HIS A 216 -9.43 1.97 -1.85
CA HIS A 216 -9.48 0.58 -1.45
C HIS A 216 -9.33 0.58 0.06
N ARG A 217 -10.42 0.28 0.74
CA ARG A 217 -10.46 0.06 2.18
C ARG A 217 -11.31 -1.16 2.41
N GLY A 218 -10.82 -2.02 3.27
CA GLY A 218 -11.59 -3.11 3.80
C GLY A 218 -11.98 -4.27 2.87
N ARG A 219 -12.91 -5.09 3.38
CA ARG A 219 -13.15 -6.53 3.19
C ARG A 219 -12.72 -7.12 1.84
N ARG A 220 -11.94 -8.21 1.92
CA ARG A 220 -12.06 -9.32 0.93
C ARG A 220 -13.48 -9.85 1.05
N HIS A 221 -14.36 -9.50 0.11
CA HIS A 221 -15.67 -10.13 0.07
C HIS A 221 -15.48 -11.64 -0.06
N ASN A 222 -16.48 -12.43 0.35
CA ASN A 222 -16.44 -13.91 0.35
C ASN A 222 -16.16 -14.53 -1.04
N TYR A 223 -16.04 -13.70 -2.06
CA TYR A 223 -15.48 -14.01 -3.35
C TYR A 223 -14.34 -13.00 -3.57
N TYR A 224 -13.21 -13.44 -4.10
CA TYR A 224 -11.97 -12.76 -4.56
C TYR A 224 -12.06 -11.36 -5.24
N TRP A 225 -12.92 -10.45 -4.80
CA TRP A 225 -13.24 -9.18 -5.41
C TRP A 225 -12.95 -8.08 -4.39
N HIS A 226 -11.97 -7.24 -4.68
CA HIS A 226 -11.71 -6.02 -3.92
C HIS A 226 -12.74 -4.97 -4.36
N ILE A 227 -13.59 -4.48 -3.44
CA ILE A 227 -14.50 -3.37 -3.76
C ILE A 227 -13.67 -2.09 -3.86
N ARG A 228 -13.67 -1.52 -5.05
CA ARG A 228 -13.12 -0.19 -5.31
C ARG A 228 -14.19 0.85 -5.04
N GLN A 229 -13.91 1.75 -4.11
CA GLN A 229 -14.82 2.84 -3.77
C GLN A 229 -14.41 4.10 -4.55
N PRO A 230 -15.17 4.55 -5.56
CA PRO A 230 -14.77 5.71 -6.35
C PRO A 230 -14.74 6.99 -5.53
N LEU A 231 -13.73 7.83 -5.71
CA LEU A 231 -13.72 9.18 -5.13
C LEU A 231 -14.60 10.10 -5.96
N PHE A 232 -15.13 11.15 -5.33
CA PHE A 232 -15.80 12.24 -6.01
C PHE A 232 -14.76 13.14 -6.68
N LYS A 233 -15.06 13.57 -7.89
CA LYS A 233 -14.23 14.50 -8.66
C LYS A 233 -14.55 15.93 -8.24
N GLN A 234 -13.56 16.63 -7.67
CA GLN A 234 -13.66 18.06 -7.34
C GLN A 234 -13.17 18.93 -8.51
N SER A 235 -12.14 18.49 -9.20
CA SER A 235 -11.64 19.10 -10.44
C SER A 235 -11.01 18.02 -11.33
N THR A 236 -10.47 18.38 -12.50
CA THR A 236 -9.79 17.44 -13.40
C THR A 236 -8.75 16.57 -12.69
N ASN A 237 -8.01 17.16 -11.74
CA ASN A 237 -6.85 16.56 -11.10
C ASN A 237 -7.03 16.33 -9.59
N ILE A 238 -8.19 16.66 -9.01
CA ILE A 238 -8.43 16.58 -7.57
C ILE A 238 -9.67 15.74 -7.29
N PHE A 239 -9.47 14.72 -6.47
CA PHE A 239 -10.49 13.76 -6.08
C PHE A 239 -10.58 13.70 -4.56
N TYR A 240 -11.78 13.48 -4.01
CA TYR A 240 -11.95 13.35 -2.57
C TYR A 240 -13.00 12.32 -2.19
N ARG A 241 -12.94 11.87 -0.94
CA ARG A 241 -14.01 11.08 -0.32
C ARG A 241 -13.98 11.25 1.18
N THR A 242 -15.17 11.32 1.78
CA THR A 242 -15.35 11.29 3.23
C THR A 242 -15.73 9.89 3.67
N TYR A 243 -15.28 9.48 4.84
CA TYR A 243 -15.67 8.22 5.47
C TYR A 243 -15.52 8.27 6.99
N VAL A 244 -16.16 7.33 7.69
CA VAL A 244 -15.95 7.14 9.13
C VAL A 244 -15.03 5.95 9.39
N ILE A 245 -14.18 6.09 10.40
CA ILE A 245 -13.35 5.02 10.95
C ILE A 245 -14.23 4.15 11.84
N SER A 246 -14.33 2.86 11.51
CA SER A 246 -15.15 1.93 12.27
C SER A 246 -14.52 1.64 13.62
N ASP A 247 -15.36 1.52 14.65
CA ASP A 247 -15.01 0.94 15.95
C ASP A 247 -14.95 -0.60 15.90
N GLU A 248 -15.48 -1.21 14.84
CA GLU A 248 -15.54 -2.65 14.67
C GLU A 248 -14.27 -3.24 14.02
N ASN A 249 -13.98 -4.49 14.41
CA ASN A 249 -13.04 -5.47 13.85
C ASN A 249 -11.95 -4.97 12.86
N PRO A 250 -10.67 -4.97 13.27
CA PRO A 250 -10.15 -5.31 14.59
C PRO A 250 -10.46 -4.21 15.59
N ILE A 251 -10.71 -4.65 16.82
CA ILE A 251 -10.88 -3.75 17.97
C ILE A 251 -9.56 -2.97 18.13
N PRO A 252 -9.60 -1.63 18.20
CA PRO A 252 -8.43 -0.79 18.50
C PRO A 252 -7.75 -1.18 19.83
N PRO A 253 -6.43 -1.00 19.99
CA PRO A 253 -5.49 -0.46 19.01
C PRO A 253 -5.14 -1.47 17.92
N CYS A 254 -5.13 -1.04 16.65
CA CYS A 254 -4.85 -1.92 15.52
C CYS A 254 -4.23 -1.18 14.32
N VAL A 255 -3.55 -1.93 13.46
CA VAL A 255 -3.06 -1.45 12.17
C VAL A 255 -4.05 -1.87 11.09
N ARG A 256 -4.48 -0.91 10.28
CA ARG A 256 -5.35 -1.11 9.11
C ARG A 256 -4.65 -0.55 7.88
N HIS A 257 -5.18 -0.83 6.68
CA HIS A 257 -4.58 -0.34 5.44
C HIS A 257 -5.61 0.25 4.52
N PHE A 258 -5.19 1.27 3.78
CA PHE A 258 -5.90 1.74 2.61
C PHE A 258 -4.97 1.74 1.40
N THR A 259 -5.56 1.78 0.22
CA THR A 259 -4.85 2.05 -1.02
C THR A 259 -5.64 3.04 -1.85
N ILE A 260 -4.95 4.03 -2.38
CA ILE A 260 -5.49 4.93 -3.41
C ILE A 260 -5.05 4.38 -4.75
N ASP A 261 -6.00 4.02 -5.61
CA ASP A 261 -5.75 3.45 -6.93
C ASP A 261 -6.28 4.42 -7.99
N VAL A 262 -5.39 4.95 -8.81
CA VAL A 262 -5.69 5.89 -9.89
C VAL A 262 -5.58 5.14 -11.20
N ILE A 263 -6.63 5.20 -12.02
CA ILE A 263 -6.72 4.52 -13.31
C ILE A 263 -6.95 5.57 -14.40
N GLY A 264 -6.17 5.49 -15.48
CA GLY A 264 -6.31 6.40 -16.62
C GLY A 264 -7.65 6.25 -17.32
N TRP A 265 -8.19 7.32 -17.86
CA TRP A 265 -9.49 7.28 -18.55
C TRP A 265 -9.41 6.46 -19.83
N GLN A 266 -8.28 6.51 -20.55
CA GLN A 266 -8.04 5.66 -21.72
C GLN A 266 -8.13 4.17 -21.39
N THR A 267 -7.69 3.75 -20.19
CA THR A 267 -7.86 2.37 -19.72
C THR A 267 -9.33 1.97 -19.62
N LEU A 268 -10.21 2.93 -19.29
CA LEU A 268 -11.62 2.65 -19.07
C LEU A 268 -12.51 2.79 -20.31
N TYR A 269 -12.22 3.78 -21.14
CA TYR A 269 -13.08 4.18 -22.26
C TYR A 269 -12.37 4.17 -23.62
N GLY A 270 -11.11 3.72 -23.65
CA GLY A 270 -10.38 3.55 -24.90
C GLY A 270 -10.84 2.32 -25.69
N ASP A 271 -10.44 2.26 -26.95
CA ASP A 271 -10.79 1.19 -27.91
C ASP A 271 -10.07 -0.13 -27.60
N SER A 272 -10.10 -1.09 -28.53
CA SER A 272 -9.41 -2.37 -28.35
C SER A 272 -7.88 -2.26 -28.21
N LEU A 273 -7.28 -1.14 -28.63
CA LEU A 273 -5.84 -0.88 -28.59
C LEU A 273 -5.41 -0.13 -27.33
N ALA A 274 -6.36 0.42 -26.57
CA ALA A 274 -6.07 1.14 -25.34
C ALA A 274 -5.30 0.31 -24.32
N THR A 275 -4.22 0.91 -23.82
CA THR A 275 -3.36 0.36 -22.79
C THR A 275 -3.97 0.55 -21.40
N TYR A 276 -3.83 -0.48 -20.57
CA TYR A 276 -4.06 -0.34 -19.15
C TYR A 276 -2.95 0.54 -18.55
N THR A 277 -3.34 1.49 -17.71
CA THR A 277 -2.46 2.43 -17.02
C THR A 277 -3.06 2.73 -15.66
N ALA A 278 -2.30 2.42 -14.61
CA ALA A 278 -2.65 2.71 -13.24
C ALA A 278 -1.44 3.13 -12.41
N ARG A 279 -1.72 3.87 -11.34
CA ARG A 279 -0.79 4.09 -10.23
C ARG A 279 -1.54 4.02 -8.91
N ALA A 280 -0.97 3.38 -7.91
CA ALA A 280 -1.59 3.26 -6.62
C ALA A 280 -0.61 3.47 -5.46
N TRP A 281 -1.05 4.15 -4.41
CA TRP A 281 -0.33 4.28 -3.15
C TRP A 281 -1.06 3.56 -2.03
N GLY A 282 -0.39 2.60 -1.40
CA GLY A 282 -0.89 1.86 -0.24
C GLY A 282 -0.15 2.25 1.04
N LEU A 283 -0.88 2.49 2.13
CA LEU A 283 -0.31 2.85 3.43
C LEU A 283 -1.07 2.13 4.55
N PRO A 284 -0.36 1.64 5.58
CA PRO A 284 -0.99 1.34 6.84
C PRO A 284 -1.37 2.65 7.55
N TYR A 285 -2.37 2.55 8.41
CA TYR A 285 -2.78 3.57 9.36
C TYR A 285 -3.13 2.91 10.69
N ILE A 286 -3.00 3.67 11.75
CA ILE A 286 -3.25 3.22 13.11
C ILE A 286 -4.64 3.68 13.53
N VAL A 287 -5.43 2.78 14.11
CA VAL A 287 -6.66 3.12 14.80
C VAL A 287 -6.47 2.81 16.27
N ARG A 288 -6.59 3.81 17.15
CA ARG A 288 -6.40 3.65 18.59
C ARG A 288 -7.14 4.70 19.41
N ASN A 289 -7.43 4.41 20.68
CA ASN A 289 -7.84 5.45 21.63
C ASN A 289 -6.63 6.29 22.07
N PRO A 290 -6.83 7.49 22.63
CA PRO A 290 -5.73 8.37 23.03
C PRO A 290 -4.72 7.74 24.00
N THR A 291 -5.21 6.88 24.89
CA THR A 291 -4.46 6.21 25.95
C THR A 291 -3.78 4.91 25.49
N ASP A 292 -4.18 4.38 24.34
CA ASP A 292 -3.65 3.10 23.86
C ASP A 292 -2.26 3.29 23.27
N GLU A 293 -1.39 2.31 23.47
CA GLU A 293 -0.10 2.25 22.80
C GLU A 293 -0.27 2.01 21.29
N ILE A 294 0.74 2.40 20.52
CA ILE A 294 0.77 2.12 19.08
C ILE A 294 1.14 0.64 18.91
N PRO A 295 0.41 -0.16 18.10
CA PRO A 295 0.73 -1.56 17.88
C PRO A 295 2.17 -1.78 17.42
N GLU A 296 2.81 -2.85 17.85
CA GLU A 296 4.14 -3.27 17.37
C GLU A 296 4.08 -3.97 16.01
#